data_AF-A0A2D9JLI8-F1
#
_entry.id   AF-A0A2D9JLI8-F1
#
_cell.length_a   1.000
_cell.length_b   1.000
_cell.length_c   1.000
_cell.angle_alpha   90.00
_cell.angle_beta   90.00
_cell.angle_gamma   90.00
#
_symmetry.space_group_name_H-M   'P 1'
#
loop_
_entity.id
_entity.type
_entity.pdbx_description
1 polymer ?
#
loop_
_entity_poly.entity_id
_entity_poly.type
_entity_poly.pdbx_seq_one_letter_code
_entity_poly.pdbx_strand_id
1 'polypeptide(L)'
;MASANQDAYYVPHGTKWPITGSIGLTLLLGGFASMLNDSDSGTTFMVLGLLVLIYMMFGWFGQVIDESESGTYNEQVDVSFRYGM
;
A
#
# COMPACT_ATOMS: atom_id res chain seq x y z
N MET A 1 11.89 7.66 26.15
CA MET A 1 10.72 8.31 25.55
C MET A 1 11.24 9.56 24.88
N ALA A 2 11.31 9.59 23.54
CA ALA A 2 11.87 10.73 22.82
C ALA A 2 10.83 11.86 22.77
N SER A 3 11.22 13.05 23.22
CA SER A 3 10.40 14.26 23.20
C SER A 3 9.98 14.59 21.76
N ALA A 4 8.70 14.88 21.54
CA ALA A 4 8.18 15.37 20.27
C ALA A 4 8.80 16.74 19.96
N ASN A 5 9.87 16.72 19.17
CA ASN A 5 10.46 17.93 18.62
C ASN A 5 9.64 18.30 17.38
N GLN A 6 8.98 19.46 17.39
CA GLN A 6 8.14 19.92 16.27
C GLN A 6 8.94 20.07 14.96
N ASP A 7 10.27 20.13 15.05
CA ASP A 7 11.18 20.19 13.90
C ASP A 7 11.53 18.83 13.27
N ALA A 8 11.22 17.70 13.92
CA ALA A 8 11.59 16.38 13.43
C ALA A 8 10.61 15.85 12.38
N TYR A 9 11.13 15.31 11.28
CA TYR A 9 10.34 14.66 10.24
C TYR A 9 9.64 13.40 10.78
N TYR A 10 8.39 13.15 10.34
CA TYR A 10 7.62 11.99 10.78
C TYR A 10 8.27 10.68 10.33
N VAL A 11 8.46 9.75 11.26
CA VAL A 11 8.94 8.39 10.99
C VAL A 11 7.82 7.40 11.31
N PRO A 12 7.23 6.73 10.30
CA PRO A 12 6.15 5.79 10.52
C PRO A 12 6.65 4.51 11.21
N HIS A 13 5.72 3.82 11.86
CA HIS A 13 5.94 2.49 12.42
C HIS A 13 5.96 1.44 11.30
N GLY A 14 6.45 0.23 11.61
CA GLY A 14 6.54 -0.84 10.61
C GLY A 14 5.19 -1.17 9.98
N THR A 15 5.17 -1.30 8.65
CA THR A 15 3.95 -1.61 7.88
C THR A 15 4.10 -2.87 7.03
N LYS A 16 3.02 -3.64 6.92
CA LYS A 16 2.94 -4.90 6.16
C LYS A 16 2.47 -4.73 4.72
N TRP A 17 1.90 -3.57 4.39
CA TRP A 17 1.25 -3.32 3.10
C TRP A 17 2.15 -3.54 1.87
N PRO A 18 3.46 -3.19 1.89
CA PRO A 18 4.34 -3.44 0.74
C PRO A 18 4.43 -4.92 0.36
N ILE A 19 4.57 -5.82 1.33
CA ILE A 19 4.65 -7.28 1.08
C ILE A 19 3.31 -7.80 0.56
N THR A 20 2.20 -7.38 1.17
CA THR A 20 0.86 -7.75 0.68
C THR A 20 0.64 -7.29 -0.75
N GLY A 21 1.09 -6.09 -1.10
CA GLY A 21 1.05 -5.54 -2.45
C GLY A 21 1.89 -6.35 -3.44
N SER A 22 3.11 -6.73 -3.08
CA SER A 22 3.95 -7.58 -3.92
C SER A 22 3.30 -8.93 -4.21
N ILE A 23 2.71 -9.59 -3.20
CA ILE A 23 1.98 -10.85 -3.37
C ILE A 23 0.78 -10.65 -4.31
N GLY A 24 -0.01 -9.59 -4.11
CA GLY A 24 -1.14 -9.25 -4.96
C GLY A 24 -0.73 -9.03 -6.42
N LEU A 25 0.35 -8.26 -6.66
CA LEU A 25 0.89 -8.00 -7.99
C LEU A 25 1.42 -9.28 -8.66
N THR A 26 2.14 -10.13 -7.93
CA THR A 26 2.65 -11.40 -8.48
C THR A 26 1.51 -12.31 -8.90
N LEU A 27 0.46 -12.44 -8.07
CA LEU A 27 -0.72 -13.23 -8.41
C LEU A 27 -1.48 -12.65 -9.59
N LEU A 28 -1.66 -11.33 -9.63
CA LEU A 28 -2.39 -10.64 -10.71
C LEU A 28 -1.67 -10.79 -12.05
N LEU A 29 -0.40 -10.39 -12.11
CA LEU A 29 0.38 -10.42 -13.35
C LEU A 29 0.74 -11.84 -13.77
N GLY A 30 1.07 -12.72 -12.80
CA GLY A 30 1.35 -14.13 -13.07
C GLY A 30 0.10 -14.88 -13.54
N GLY A 31 -1.06 -14.61 -12.94
CA GLY A 31 -2.34 -15.13 -13.39
C GLY A 31 -2.74 -14.61 -14.76
N PHE A 32 -2.57 -13.30 -15.02
CA PHE A 32 -2.81 -12.70 -16.32
C PHE A 32 -1.92 -13.31 -17.42
N ALA A 33 -0.62 -13.44 -17.15
CA ALA A 33 0.30 -14.10 -18.08
C ALA A 33 -0.13 -15.55 -18.35
N SER A 34 -0.53 -16.30 -17.31
CA SER A 34 -0.98 -17.69 -17.44
C SER A 34 -2.29 -17.79 -18.23
N MET A 35 -3.21 -16.84 -18.06
CA MET A 35 -4.46 -16.75 -18.84
C MET A 35 -4.18 -16.55 -20.33
N LEU A 36 -3.18 -15.73 -20.69
CA LEU A 36 -2.75 -15.52 -22.08
C LEU A 36 -2.08 -16.76 -22.70
N ASN A 37 -1.65 -17.72 -21.88
CA ASN A 37 -1.04 -18.98 -22.32
C ASN A 37 -2.04 -20.16 -22.25
N ASP A 38 -3.35 -19.89 -22.32
CA ASP A 38 -4.43 -20.90 -22.28
C ASP A 38 -4.41 -21.81 -21.04
N SER A 39 -3.93 -21.30 -19.89
CA SER A 39 -4.03 -22.02 -18.62
C SER A 39 -5.43 -21.84 -17.99
N ASP A 40 -6.13 -22.94 -17.72
CA ASP A 40 -7.44 -22.96 -17.04
C ASP A 40 -7.41 -22.24 -15.68
N SER A 41 -6.26 -22.21 -15.00
CA SER A 41 -6.12 -21.58 -13.69
C SER A 41 -5.73 -20.09 -13.74
N GLY A 42 -5.37 -19.56 -14.92
CA GLY A 42 -4.85 -18.20 -15.07
C GLY A 42 -5.83 -17.12 -14.61
N THR A 43 -7.08 -17.21 -15.05
CA THR A 43 -8.15 -16.28 -14.67
C THR A 43 -8.38 -16.28 -13.15
N THR A 44 -8.33 -17.44 -12.51
CA THR A 44 -8.51 -17.57 -11.05
C THR A 44 -7.41 -16.85 -10.29
N PHE A 45 -6.15 -17.07 -10.65
CA PHE A 45 -5.01 -16.39 -10.00
C PHE A 45 -5.03 -14.88 -10.25
N MET A 46 -5.42 -14.46 -11.45
CA MET A 46 -5.57 -13.04 -11.79
C MET A 46 -6.61 -12.36 -10.89
N VAL A 47 -7.79 -12.96 -10.75
CA VAL A 47 -8.87 -12.42 -9.91
C VAL A 47 -8.48 -12.42 -8.43
N LEU A 48 -7.83 -13.49 -7.95
CA LEU A 48 -7.30 -13.53 -6.58
C LEU A 48 -6.28 -12.41 -6.33
N GLY A 49 -5.34 -12.18 -7.26
CA GLY A 49 -4.39 -11.08 -7.18
C GLY A 49 -5.06 -9.71 -7.16
N LEU A 50 -6.10 -9.51 -7.98
CA LEU A 50 -6.89 -8.29 -8.00
C LEU A 50 -7.57 -8.03 -6.64
N LEU A 51 -8.19 -9.05 -6.05
CA LEU A 51 -8.84 -8.94 -4.75
C LEU A 51 -7.83 -8.59 -3.64
N VAL A 52 -6.65 -9.20 -3.66
CA VAL A 52 -5.57 -8.88 -2.70
C VAL A 52 -5.11 -7.44 -2.86
N LEU A 53 -4.98 -6.94 -4.09
CA LEU A 53 -4.61 -5.53 -4.33
C LEU A 53 -5.68 -4.57 -3.84
N ILE A 54 -6.95 -4.84 -4.16
CA ILE A 54 -8.06 -4.02 -3.68
C ILE A 54 -8.06 -3.96 -2.15
N TYR A 55 -7.95 -5.12 -1.48
CA TYR A 55 -7.83 -5.21 -0.03
C TYR A 55 -6.63 -4.40 0.52
N MET A 56 -5.46 -4.54 -0.10
CA MET A 56 -4.25 -3.81 0.29
C MET A 56 -4.44 -2.30 0.14
N MET A 57 -5.04 -1.84 -0.97
CA MET A 57 -5.27 -0.41 -1.20
C MET A 57 -6.21 0.18 -0.17
N PHE A 58 -7.34 -0.49 0.12
CA PHE A 58 -8.26 -0.03 1.15
C PHE A 58 -7.62 0.02 2.53
N GLY A 59 -6.85 -1.01 2.90
CA GLY A 59 -6.18 -1.05 4.20
C GLY A 59 -5.04 -0.03 4.33
N TRP A 60 -4.21 0.11 3.30
CA TRP A 60 -3.08 1.04 3.31
C TRP A 60 -3.55 2.49 3.26
N PHE A 61 -4.46 2.83 2.35
CA PHE A 61 -4.95 4.20 2.26
C PHE A 61 -5.77 4.60 3.48
N GLY A 62 -6.55 3.67 4.06
CA GLY A 62 -7.21 3.90 5.34
C GLY A 62 -6.21 4.26 6.45
N GLN A 63 -5.12 3.51 6.57
CA GLN A 63 -4.07 3.82 7.55
C GLN A 63 -3.42 5.19 7.30
N VAL A 64 -3.15 5.55 6.05
CA VAL A 64 -2.57 6.87 5.71
C VAL A 64 -3.53 8.01 6.07
N ILE A 65 -4.84 7.83 5.85
CA ILE A 65 -5.87 8.79 6.22
C ILE A 65 -5.92 8.93 7.76
N ASP A 66 -5.98 7.81 8.48
CA ASP A 66 -6.02 7.80 9.95
C ASP A 66 -4.79 8.51 10.55
N GLU A 67 -3.59 8.26 10.02
CA GLU A 67 -2.34 8.91 10.46
C GLU A 67 -2.31 10.42 10.16
N SER A 68 -2.96 10.85 9.08
CA SER A 68 -3.12 12.26 8.73
C SER A 68 -4.09 12.96 9.68
N GLU A 69 -5.27 12.36 9.92
CA GLU A 69 -6.30 12.93 10.80
C GLU A 69 -5.91 12.90 12.28
N SER A 70 -5.04 11.97 12.71
CA SER A 70 -4.55 11.93 14.10
C SER A 70 -3.53 13.03 14.44
N GLY A 71 -3.20 13.92 13.49
CA GLY A 71 -2.30 15.06 13.71
C GLY A 71 -0.82 14.66 13.83
N THR A 72 -0.46 13.47 13.34
CA THR A 72 0.93 12.95 13.36
C THR A 72 1.81 13.58 12.29
N TYR A 73 1.20 14.15 11.24
CA TYR A 73 1.91 14.79 10.14
C TYR A 73 2.13 16.27 10.45
N ASN A 74 3.38 16.73 10.32
CA ASN A 74 3.75 18.14 10.42
C ASN A 74 3.81 18.81 9.03
N GLU A 75 4.03 20.12 8.99
CA GLU A 75 4.07 20.90 7.75
C GLU A 75 5.09 20.38 6.72
N GLN A 76 6.24 19.84 7.17
CA GLN A 76 7.25 19.24 6.29
C GLN A 76 6.72 17.98 5.57
N VAL A 77 5.91 17.18 6.26
CA VAL A 77 5.30 15.97 5.71
C VAL A 77 4.20 16.34 4.73
N ASP A 78 3.39 17.37 5.01
CA ASP A 78 2.36 17.87 4.09
C ASP A 78 2.96 18.31 2.75
N VAL A 79 4.03 19.11 2.78
CA VAL A 79 4.75 19.54 1.57
C VAL A 79 5.27 18.34 0.78
N SER A 80 5.86 17.35 1.48
CA SER A 80 6.41 16.15 0.84
C SER A 80 5.32 15.27 0.22
N PHE A 81 4.16 15.15 0.89
CA PHE A 81 2.98 14.45 0.34
C PHE A 81 2.52 15.08 -0.96
N ARG A 82 2.46 16.42 -1.02
CA ARG A 82 2.04 17.16 -2.23
C ARG A 82 3.02 17.07 -3.39
N TYR A 83 4.31 16.83 -3.11
CA TYR A 83 5.29 16.53 -4.16
C TYR A 83 5.24 15.08 -4.63
N GLY A 84 4.83 14.15 -3.76
CA GLY A 84 4.75 12.73 -4.07
C GLY A 84 3.47 12.29 -4.80
N MET A 85 2.39 13.06 -4.64
CA MET A 85 1.10 12.86 -5.33
C MET A 85 1.05 13.58 -6.67
#